data_AF-A0A2W1G7Q1-F1
#
_entry.id   AF-A0A2W1G7Q1-F1
#
_cell.length_a   1.000
_cell.length_b   1.000
_cell.length_c   1.000
_cell.angle_alpha   90.00
_cell.angle_beta   90.00
_cell.angle_gamma   90.00
#
_symmetry.space_group_name_H-M   'P 1'
#
loop_
_entity.id
_entity.type
_entity.pdbx_description
1 polymer ?
#
loop_
_entity_poly.entity_id
_entity_poly.type
_entity_poly.pdbx_seq_one_letter_code
_entity_poly.pdbx_strand_id
1 'polypeptide(L)'
;MPTFSLGRLGRFRISRLPPSHTSSPTEHQKPLSTPPPEYKDIVEIDTKYYAPSQAQPPQCKTEQVRRFLIEILAMTFGANFDELNAALYNISPSSSTNTILCDSERADLLEQSNLVRKVHGYFVRNEKTMIDRRDEKKICATIINPAQSIHHDPSLPKFCLDVIGWYGEQVRLPSGSTRWTSTIIGW
;
A
#
# COMPACT_ATOMS: atom_id res chain seq x y z
N MET A 1 31.62 5.41 -33.58
CA MET A 1 31.55 5.70 -32.12
C MET A 1 30.25 6.42 -31.85
N PRO A 2 29.41 5.98 -30.88
CA PRO A 2 28.20 6.72 -30.58
C PRO A 2 28.56 8.00 -29.81
N THR A 3 28.02 9.13 -30.27
CA THR A 3 28.13 10.43 -29.61
C THR A 3 26.77 10.76 -29.04
N PHE A 4 26.68 10.93 -27.72
CA PHE A 4 25.45 11.33 -27.06
C PHE A 4 25.51 12.82 -26.74
N SER A 5 24.46 13.55 -27.09
CA SER A 5 24.31 14.98 -26.83
C SER A 5 23.24 15.17 -25.76
N LEU A 6 23.64 15.51 -24.53
CA LEU A 6 22.73 16.18 -23.59
C LEU A 6 22.95 17.69 -23.72
N GLY A 7 21.85 18.44 -23.77
CA GLY A 7 21.87 19.89 -23.88
C GLY A 7 22.58 20.60 -22.71
N ARG A 8 22.90 21.88 -22.96
CA ARG A 8 23.36 22.99 -22.08
C ARG A 8 24.16 22.77 -20.78
N LEU A 9 24.72 21.59 -20.53
CA LEU A 9 25.73 21.37 -19.51
C LEU A 9 26.80 20.41 -20.05
N GLY A 10 27.95 20.98 -20.45
CA GLY A 10 29.26 20.32 -20.53
C GLY A 10 29.38 19.05 -21.40
N ARG A 11 30.21 19.11 -22.44
CA ARG A 11 30.65 17.90 -23.17
C ARG A 11 31.74 17.18 -22.36
N PHE A 12 31.52 15.92 -21.98
CA PHE A 12 32.58 15.05 -21.48
C PHE A 12 32.99 14.05 -22.56
N ARG A 13 34.31 13.98 -22.83
CA ARG A 13 34.92 12.94 -23.68
C ARG A 13 35.47 11.84 -22.79
N ILE A 14 34.99 10.62 -22.97
CA ILE A 14 35.59 9.42 -22.36
C ILE A 14 36.61 8.87 -23.36
N SER A 15 37.90 9.07 -23.08
CA SER A 15 38.99 8.45 -23.82
C SER A 15 39.16 7.01 -23.33
N ARG A 16 38.87 6.02 -24.18
CA ARG A 16 39.23 4.63 -23.88
C ARG A 16 40.72 4.45 -24.13
N LEU A 17 41.49 4.21 -23.08
CA LEU A 17 42.87 3.72 -23.22
C LEU A 17 42.85 2.31 -23.84
N PRO A 18 43.82 1.98 -24.71
CA PRO A 18 43.92 0.65 -25.28
C PRO A 18 44.29 -0.39 -24.21
N PRO A 19 43.84 -1.65 -24.34
CA PRO A 19 44.19 -2.70 -23.40
C PRO A 19 45.69 -3.02 -23.52
N SER A 20 46.37 -3.08 -22.38
CA SER A 20 47.74 -3.59 -22.30
C SER A 20 47.71 -5.11 -22.46
N HIS A 21 48.35 -5.61 -23.51
CA HIS A 21 48.59 -7.02 -23.73
C HIS A 21 49.64 -7.54 -22.74
N THR A 22 49.30 -8.55 -21.93
CA THR A 22 50.29 -9.48 -21.38
C THR A 22 49.65 -10.83 -21.00
N SER A 23 50.08 -11.87 -21.72
CA SER A 23 50.34 -13.27 -21.32
C SER A 23 49.27 -14.15 -20.65
N SER A 24 49.09 -15.30 -21.30
CA SER A 24 48.26 -16.51 -21.08
C SER A 24 48.58 -17.34 -19.79
N PRO A 25 48.07 -18.59 -19.64
CA PRO A 25 46.78 -18.97 -19.07
C PRO A 25 46.94 -19.80 -17.78
N THR A 26 46.06 -19.67 -16.78
CA THR A 26 46.05 -20.62 -15.65
C THR A 26 44.63 -20.87 -15.15
N GLU A 27 44.25 -22.15 -15.27
CA GLU A 27 43.22 -22.91 -14.56
C GLU A 27 41.78 -22.40 -14.53
N HIS A 28 40.93 -23.18 -15.20
CA HIS A 28 39.50 -23.29 -14.94
C HIS A 28 39.25 -23.66 -13.47
N GLN A 29 39.03 -22.66 -12.61
CA GLN A 29 38.22 -22.86 -11.41
C GLN A 29 36.75 -22.69 -11.79
N LYS A 30 36.06 -23.83 -11.83
CA LYS A 30 34.61 -23.95 -11.96
C LYS A 30 33.96 -23.14 -10.81
N PRO A 31 33.15 -22.10 -11.07
CA PRO A 31 32.48 -21.39 -9.99
C PRO A 31 31.57 -22.37 -9.26
N LEU A 32 31.75 -22.44 -7.94
CA LEU A 32 30.89 -23.21 -7.04
C LEU A 32 29.48 -22.65 -7.21
N SER A 33 28.60 -23.45 -7.82
CA SER A 33 27.18 -23.12 -7.99
C SER A 33 26.53 -23.05 -6.61
N THR A 34 26.54 -21.87 -5.99
CA THR A 34 25.68 -21.61 -4.84
C THR A 34 24.25 -21.79 -5.31
N PRO A 35 23.44 -22.65 -4.66
CA PRO A 35 22.02 -22.72 -4.98
C PRO A 35 21.42 -21.32 -4.85
N PRO A 36 20.47 -20.94 -5.71
CA PRO A 36 19.73 -19.70 -5.54
C PRO A 36 19.18 -19.66 -4.10
N PRO A 37 19.15 -18.48 -3.44
CA PRO A 37 18.59 -18.37 -2.11
C PRO A 37 17.21 -19.02 -2.12
N GLU A 38 17.05 -20.03 -1.28
CA GLU A 38 15.79 -20.68 -1.03
C GLU A 38 14.86 -19.60 -0.48
N TYR A 39 14.00 -19.08 -1.34
CA TYR A 39 12.92 -18.22 -0.92
C TYR A 39 12.06 -19.09 -0.03
N LYS A 40 12.26 -18.97 1.29
CA LYS A 40 11.34 -19.50 2.28
C LYS A 40 9.96 -19.09 1.80
N ASP A 41 9.11 -20.10 1.61
CA ASP A 41 7.69 -19.92 1.34
C ASP A 41 7.22 -18.70 2.12
N ILE A 42 6.65 -17.75 1.39
CA ILE A 42 5.96 -16.60 1.97
C ILE A 42 5.00 -17.23 2.95
N VAL A 43 5.32 -17.06 4.23
CA VAL A 43 4.51 -17.58 5.34
C VAL A 43 3.10 -17.11 5.01
N GLU A 44 2.20 -18.05 4.74
CA GLU A 44 0.76 -17.80 4.85
C GLU A 44 0.56 -17.36 6.28
N ILE A 45 0.68 -16.06 6.52
CA ILE A 45 0.36 -15.50 7.81
C ILE A 45 -1.16 -15.57 7.83
N ASP A 46 -1.67 -16.67 8.37
CA ASP A 46 -3.00 -16.74 8.95
C ASP A 46 -2.98 -15.76 10.15
N THR A 47 -2.90 -14.45 9.83
CA THR A 47 -2.88 -13.36 10.80
C THR A 47 -4.27 -13.36 11.42
N LYS A 48 -4.43 -14.12 12.49
CA LYS A 48 -5.45 -13.80 13.47
C LYS A 48 -5.17 -12.38 13.93
N TYR A 49 -6.13 -11.50 13.72
CA TYR A 49 -6.04 -10.13 14.19
C TYR A 49 -6.50 -10.09 15.64
N TYR A 50 -5.74 -9.38 16.46
CA TYR A 50 -5.94 -9.24 17.88
C TYR A 50 -6.15 -7.75 18.15
N ALA A 51 -7.42 -7.37 18.28
CA ALA A 51 -7.82 -6.04 18.69
C ALA A 51 -7.73 -5.90 20.21
N PRO A 52 -7.53 -4.68 20.75
CA PRO A 52 -7.64 -4.46 22.18
C PRO A 52 -9.08 -4.73 22.64
N SER A 53 -9.25 -5.20 23.89
CA SER A 53 -10.59 -5.51 24.44
C SER A 53 -11.50 -4.28 24.54
N GLN A 54 -10.90 -3.09 24.51
CA GLN A 54 -11.58 -1.80 24.51
C GLN A 54 -11.99 -1.31 23.12
N ALA A 55 -11.63 -2.02 22.03
CA ALA A 55 -12.04 -1.66 20.68
C ALA A 55 -13.58 -1.76 20.55
N GLN A 56 -14.24 -0.61 20.59
CA GLN A 56 -15.67 -0.47 20.37
C GLN A 56 -15.94 0.02 18.95
N PRO A 57 -17.08 -0.35 18.33
CA PRO A 57 -17.49 0.20 17.06
C PRO A 57 -17.50 1.73 17.07
N PRO A 58 -17.23 2.39 15.92
CA PRO A 58 -17.13 3.84 15.85
C PRO A 58 -18.53 4.45 16.01
N GLN A 59 -18.62 5.59 16.68
CA GLN A 59 -19.91 6.24 16.95
C GLN A 59 -20.49 6.89 15.70
N CYS A 60 -19.64 7.21 14.72
CA CYS A 60 -20.03 7.84 13.47
C CYS A 60 -19.11 7.45 12.30
N LYS A 61 -19.56 7.72 11.07
CA LYS A 61 -18.79 7.42 9.86
C LYS A 61 -17.50 8.22 9.73
N THR A 62 -17.46 9.44 10.26
CA THR A 62 -16.25 10.27 10.29
C THR A 62 -15.16 9.64 11.14
N GLU A 63 -15.53 9.12 12.31
CA GLU A 63 -14.62 8.38 13.18
C GLU A 63 -14.17 7.06 12.53
N GLN A 64 -15.11 6.33 11.90
CA GLN A 64 -14.81 5.11 11.16
C GLN A 64 -13.73 5.33 10.10
N VAL A 65 -13.90 6.34 9.23
CA VAL A 65 -12.90 6.67 8.20
C VAL A 65 -11.57 7.07 8.84
N ARG A 66 -11.59 7.85 9.92
CA ARG A 66 -10.35 8.23 10.63
C ARG A 66 -9.60 6.99 11.14
N ARG A 67 -10.29 6.05 11.78
CA ARG A 67 -9.67 4.81 12.28
C ARG A 67 -9.15 3.93 11.15
N PHE A 68 -9.87 3.85 10.03
CA PHE A 68 -9.40 3.13 8.84
C PHE A 68 -8.09 3.69 8.31
N LEU A 69 -7.97 5.02 8.23
CA LEU A 69 -6.73 5.67 7.79
C LEU A 69 -5.58 5.37 8.76
N ILE A 70 -5.83 5.46 10.08
CA ILE A 70 -4.80 5.18 11.09
C ILE A 70 -4.34 3.72 11.01
N GLU A 71 -5.27 2.77 10.92
CA GLU A 71 -4.97 1.34 10.75
C GLU A 71 -4.07 1.10 9.54
N ILE A 72 -4.47 1.63 8.38
CA ILE A 72 -3.75 1.41 7.13
C ILE A 72 -2.35 2.02 7.20
N LEU A 73 -2.22 3.24 7.72
CA LEU A 73 -0.91 3.89 7.89
C LEU A 73 -0.04 3.15 8.91
N ALA A 74 -0.61 2.71 10.03
CA ALA A 74 0.08 1.92 11.04
C ALA A 74 0.62 0.61 10.46
N MET A 75 -0.20 -0.12 9.69
CA MET A 75 0.25 -1.31 8.96
C MET A 75 1.35 -0.98 7.95
N THR A 76 1.18 0.09 7.16
CA THR A 76 2.11 0.49 6.09
C THR A 76 3.50 0.82 6.64
N PHE A 77 3.56 1.51 7.77
CA PHE A 77 4.81 1.95 8.38
C PHE A 77 5.35 0.98 9.45
N GLY A 78 4.69 -0.16 9.67
CA GLY A 78 5.10 -1.12 10.71
C GLY A 78 5.06 -0.53 12.12
N ALA A 79 4.03 0.27 12.42
CA ALA A 79 3.87 0.87 13.73
C ALA A 79 3.64 -0.20 14.81
N ASN A 80 4.07 0.09 16.03
CA ASN A 80 3.78 -0.77 17.17
C ASN A 80 2.31 -0.57 17.60
N PHE A 81 1.46 -1.56 17.29
CA PHE A 81 0.04 -1.52 17.62
C PHE A 81 -0.23 -1.51 19.13
N ASP A 82 0.66 -2.09 19.95
CA ASP A 82 0.54 -2.07 21.40
C ASP A 82 0.67 -0.63 21.95
N GLU A 83 1.66 0.12 21.44
CA GLU A 83 1.85 1.53 21.78
C GLU A 83 0.73 2.41 21.20
N LEU A 84 0.31 2.14 19.96
CA LEU A 84 -0.77 2.89 19.31
C LEU A 84 -2.09 2.72 20.06
N ASN A 85 -2.45 1.49 20.44
CA ASN A 85 -3.65 1.20 21.21
C ASN A 85 -3.55 1.80 22.64
N ALA A 86 -2.39 1.74 23.28
CA ALA A 86 -2.16 2.41 24.55
C ALA A 86 -2.44 3.92 24.47
N ALA A 87 -1.95 4.58 23.41
CA ALA A 87 -2.17 6.00 23.17
C ALA A 87 -3.62 6.33 22.82
N LEU A 88 -4.29 5.51 21.99
CA LEU A 88 -5.66 5.74 21.55
C LEU A 88 -6.69 5.56 22.68
N TYR A 89 -6.49 4.55 23.55
CA TYR A 89 -7.44 4.20 24.61
C TYR A 89 -7.02 4.70 25.99
N ASN A 90 -5.86 5.37 26.10
CA ASN A 90 -5.27 5.82 27.37
C ASN A 90 -5.13 4.66 28.39
N ILE A 91 -4.59 3.54 27.91
CA ILE A 91 -4.37 2.31 28.70
C ILE A 91 -2.89 1.96 28.74
N SER A 92 -2.50 1.07 29.65
CA SER A 92 -1.16 0.48 29.61
C SER A 92 -0.99 -0.37 28.34
N PRO A 93 0.22 -0.40 27.72
CA PRO A 93 0.48 -1.25 26.58
C PRO A 93 0.16 -2.70 26.94
N SER A 94 -0.83 -3.27 26.25
CA SER A 94 -1.06 -4.71 26.26
C SER A 94 0.00 -5.36 25.39
N SER A 95 0.46 -6.56 25.72
CA SER A 95 1.25 -7.35 24.77
C SER A 95 0.32 -8.03 23.78
N SER A 96 0.60 -7.92 22.47
CA SER A 96 0.06 -8.76 21.35
C SER A 96 -1.11 -8.23 20.53
N THR A 97 -1.39 -6.93 20.52
CA THR A 97 -2.32 -6.34 19.55
C THR A 97 -1.63 -6.11 18.20
N ASN A 98 -2.39 -6.27 17.11
CA ASN A 98 -1.89 -6.03 15.73
C ASN A 98 -2.91 -5.26 14.86
N THR A 99 -3.92 -4.67 15.50
CA THR A 99 -4.94 -3.83 14.87
C THR A 99 -5.53 -2.88 15.91
N ILE A 100 -6.05 -1.74 15.46
CA ILE A 100 -6.87 -0.85 16.29
C ILE A 100 -8.39 -1.08 16.07
N LEU A 101 -8.74 -1.86 15.05
CA LEU A 101 -10.11 -2.05 14.59
C LEU A 101 -10.71 -3.31 15.21
N CYS A 102 -12.00 -3.26 15.59
CA CYS A 102 -12.72 -4.48 15.94
C CYS A 102 -13.08 -5.30 14.69
N ASP A 103 -13.51 -6.55 14.86
CA ASP A 103 -13.76 -7.47 13.73
C ASP A 103 -14.80 -6.93 12.73
N SER A 104 -15.86 -6.28 13.21
CA SER A 104 -16.86 -5.67 12.33
C SER A 104 -16.30 -4.47 11.55
N GLU A 105 -15.48 -3.63 12.19
CA GLU A 105 -14.79 -2.53 11.51
C GLU A 105 -13.83 -3.04 10.43
N ARG A 106 -13.12 -4.14 10.70
CA ARG A 106 -12.22 -4.76 9.71
C ARG A 106 -12.97 -5.34 8.53
N ALA A 107 -14.12 -5.97 8.77
CA ALA A 107 -15.00 -6.44 7.71
C ALA A 107 -15.53 -5.28 6.86
N ASP A 108 -15.97 -4.19 7.50
CA ASP A 108 -16.40 -2.96 6.83
C ASP A 108 -15.27 -2.35 5.98
N LEU A 109 -14.05 -2.29 6.52
CA LEU A 109 -12.88 -1.77 5.80
C LEU A 109 -12.57 -2.61 4.56
N LEU A 110 -12.59 -3.94 4.69
CA LEU A 110 -12.39 -4.83 3.56
C LEU A 110 -13.49 -4.68 2.50
N GLU A 111 -14.76 -4.56 2.92
CA GLU A 111 -15.88 -4.32 2.01
C GLU A 111 -15.70 -2.99 1.24
N GLN A 112 -15.37 -1.92 1.95
CA GLN A 112 -15.15 -0.61 1.37
C GLN A 112 -13.95 -0.60 0.42
N SER A 113 -12.85 -1.27 0.79
CA SER A 113 -11.69 -1.44 -0.08
C SER A 113 -12.06 -2.14 -1.39
N ASN A 114 -12.84 -3.22 -1.30
CA ASN A 114 -13.32 -3.95 -2.48
C ASN A 114 -14.20 -3.10 -3.39
N LEU A 115 -15.09 -2.31 -2.78
CA LEU A 115 -15.98 -1.40 -3.49
C LEU A 115 -15.19 -0.31 -4.23
N VAL A 116 -14.22 0.32 -3.55
CA VAL A 116 -13.34 1.33 -4.16
C VAL A 116 -12.56 0.72 -5.33
N ARG A 117 -11.98 -0.47 -5.15
CA ARG A 117 -11.25 -1.16 -6.22
C ARG A 117 -12.13 -1.52 -7.40
N LYS A 118 -13.35 -1.99 -7.15
CA LYS A 118 -14.35 -2.28 -8.19
C LYS A 118 -14.61 -1.04 -9.03
N VAL A 119 -14.92 0.08 -8.37
CA VAL A 119 -15.19 1.36 -9.04
C VAL A 119 -13.95 1.87 -9.78
N HIS A 120 -12.78 1.84 -9.14
CA HIS A 120 -11.51 2.22 -9.76
C HIS A 120 -11.18 1.41 -11.02
N GLY A 121 -11.50 0.11 -11.05
CA GLY A 121 -11.34 -0.73 -12.23
C GLY A 121 -12.07 -0.22 -13.46
N TYR A 122 -13.27 0.35 -13.29
CA TYR A 122 -14.00 0.99 -14.39
C TYR A 122 -13.34 2.30 -14.84
N PHE A 123 -12.76 3.07 -13.91
CA PHE A 123 -11.99 4.27 -14.27
C PHE A 123 -10.76 3.95 -15.11
N VAL A 124 -9.98 2.94 -14.71
CA VAL A 124 -8.77 2.49 -15.43
C VAL A 124 -9.12 1.98 -16.83
N ARG A 125 -10.26 1.27 -16.99
CA ARG A 125 -10.75 0.80 -18.30
C ARG A 125 -11.45 1.87 -19.13
N ASN A 126 -11.59 3.10 -18.63
CA ASN A 126 -12.37 4.18 -19.24
C ASN A 126 -13.86 3.85 -19.46
N GLU A 127 -14.43 3.00 -18.59
CA GLU A 127 -15.81 2.51 -18.61
C GLU A 127 -16.67 3.23 -17.55
N LYS A 128 -16.46 4.53 -17.35
CA LYS A 128 -17.09 5.29 -16.24
C LYS A 128 -18.63 5.22 -16.23
N THR A 129 -19.25 5.07 -17.40
CA THR A 129 -20.70 4.94 -17.56
C THR A 129 -21.26 3.61 -17.04
N MET A 130 -20.41 2.60 -16.79
CA MET A 130 -20.79 1.29 -16.28
C MET A 130 -20.78 1.22 -14.74
N ILE A 131 -20.40 2.29 -14.05
CA ILE A 131 -20.40 2.33 -12.59
C ILE A 131 -21.85 2.31 -12.09
N ASP A 132 -22.20 1.34 -11.24
CA ASP A 132 -23.53 1.29 -10.61
C ASP A 132 -23.71 2.52 -9.71
N ARG A 133 -24.78 3.27 -9.93
CA ARG A 133 -25.14 4.45 -9.13
C ARG A 133 -25.28 4.14 -7.64
N ARG A 134 -25.61 2.90 -7.27
CA ARG A 134 -25.66 2.44 -5.87
C ARG A 134 -24.27 2.35 -5.25
N ASP A 135 -23.28 1.87 -6.01
CA ASP A 135 -21.90 1.78 -5.55
C ASP A 135 -21.30 3.19 -5.36
N GLU A 136 -21.55 4.08 -6.31
CA GLU A 136 -21.17 5.49 -6.21
C GLU A 136 -21.79 6.15 -4.97
N LYS A 137 -23.11 6.02 -4.78
CA LYS A 137 -23.79 6.55 -3.59
C LYS A 137 -23.23 5.98 -2.30
N LYS A 138 -22.91 4.69 -2.27
CA LYS A 138 -22.34 4.02 -1.10
C LYS A 138 -20.95 4.60 -0.79
N ILE A 139 -20.05 4.71 -1.77
CA ILE A 139 -18.74 5.36 -1.61
C ILE A 139 -18.87 6.80 -1.11
N CYS A 140 -19.79 7.57 -1.68
CA CYS A 140 -20.03 8.95 -1.26
C CYS A 140 -20.45 9.01 0.22
N ALA A 141 -21.39 8.16 0.63
CA ALA A 141 -21.94 8.15 1.98
C ALA A 141 -20.95 7.61 3.03
N THR A 142 -20.12 6.62 2.69
CA THR A 142 -19.26 5.93 3.65
C THR A 142 -17.83 6.47 3.70
N ILE A 143 -17.33 7.09 2.62
CA ILE A 143 -15.94 7.55 2.53
C ILE A 143 -15.87 9.05 2.23
N ILE A 144 -16.46 9.52 1.13
CA ILE A 144 -16.23 10.90 0.65
C ILE A 144 -16.81 11.94 1.61
N ASN A 145 -18.11 11.84 1.94
CA ASN A 145 -18.76 12.82 2.81
C ASN A 145 -18.15 12.80 4.23
N PRO A 146 -17.91 11.62 4.85
CA PRO A 146 -17.20 11.57 6.12
C PRO A 146 -15.79 12.16 6.05
N ALA A 147 -15.01 11.89 4.99
CA ALA A 147 -13.67 12.45 4.82
C ALA A 147 -13.68 13.98 4.73
N GLN A 148 -14.62 14.56 3.96
CA GLN A 148 -14.82 16.01 3.89
C GLN A 148 -15.18 16.63 5.24
N SER A 149 -15.78 15.84 6.14
CA SER A 149 -16.14 16.28 7.49
C SER A 149 -14.96 16.21 8.48
N ILE A 150 -13.88 15.48 8.14
CA ILE A 150 -12.65 15.44 8.96
C ILE A 150 -11.88 16.75 8.80
N HIS A 151 -11.74 17.20 7.56
CA HIS A 151 -11.02 18.41 7.21
C HIS A 151 -11.57 18.98 5.90
N HIS A 152 -11.68 20.30 5.80
CA HIS A 152 -12.21 21.00 4.63
C HIS A 152 -11.28 20.97 3.39
N ASP A 153 -10.27 20.09 3.37
CA ASP A 153 -9.37 19.96 2.24
C ASP A 153 -10.04 19.13 1.14
N PRO A 154 -10.21 19.68 -0.08
CA PRO A 154 -10.82 18.95 -1.20
C PRO A 154 -9.99 17.76 -1.69
N SER A 155 -8.71 17.67 -1.33
CA SER A 155 -7.84 16.54 -1.68
C SER A 155 -7.99 15.34 -0.74
N LEU A 156 -8.43 15.56 0.51
CA LEU A 156 -8.53 14.51 1.52
C LEU A 156 -9.44 13.34 1.09
N PRO A 157 -10.62 13.54 0.48
CA PRO A 157 -11.44 12.42 0.02
C PRO A 157 -10.75 11.56 -1.03
N LYS A 158 -9.94 12.17 -1.92
CA LYS A 158 -9.17 11.44 -2.93
C LYS A 158 -8.10 10.58 -2.26
N PHE A 159 -7.37 11.16 -1.33
CA PHE A 159 -6.40 10.44 -0.51
C PHE A 159 -7.05 9.26 0.24
N CYS A 160 -8.22 9.47 0.86
CA CYS A 160 -8.94 8.40 1.56
C CYS A 160 -9.30 7.25 0.62
N LEU A 161 -9.76 7.54 -0.60
CA LEU A 161 -10.06 6.49 -1.58
C LEU A 161 -8.80 5.70 -1.96
N ASP A 162 -7.66 6.38 -2.17
CA ASP A 162 -6.41 5.70 -2.51
C ASP A 162 -5.93 4.78 -1.38
N VAL A 163 -5.92 5.30 -0.14
CA VAL A 163 -5.48 4.55 1.04
C VAL A 163 -6.40 3.36 1.32
N ILE A 164 -7.72 3.56 1.30
CA ILE A 164 -8.70 2.48 1.51
C ILE A 164 -8.65 1.46 0.37
N GLY A 165 -8.47 1.91 -0.88
CA GLY A 165 -8.32 1.01 -2.03
C GLY A 165 -7.10 0.09 -1.93
N TRP A 166 -6.01 0.58 -1.33
CA TRP A 166 -4.78 -0.19 -1.09
C TRP A 166 -4.96 -1.33 -0.07
N TYR A 167 -5.76 -1.15 0.99
CA TYR A 167 -5.91 -2.13 2.08
C TYR A 167 -6.23 -3.56 1.59
N GLY A 168 -7.15 -3.69 0.64
CA GLY A 168 -7.56 -4.99 0.09
C GLY A 168 -6.47 -5.70 -0.72
N GLU A 169 -5.38 -5.04 -1.08
CA GLU A 169 -4.18 -5.68 -1.67
C GLU A 169 -3.32 -6.34 -0.59
N GLN A 170 -3.14 -5.69 0.56
CA GLN A 170 -2.40 -6.28 1.68
C GLN A 170 -3.10 -7.52 2.24
N VAL A 171 -4.43 -7.48 2.32
CA VAL A 171 -5.23 -8.60 2.86
C VAL A 171 -5.37 -9.75 1.85
N ARG A 172 -5.22 -9.51 0.55
CA ARG A 172 -5.28 -10.54 -0.50
C ARG A 172 -3.94 -10.69 -1.23
N LEU A 173 -3.09 -11.58 -0.75
CA LEU A 173 -2.11 -12.23 -1.63
C LEU A 173 -2.67 -13.60 -2.03
N PRO A 174 -3.03 -13.76 -3.32
CA PRO A 174 -2.20 -14.63 -4.14
C PRO A 174 -1.85 -14.01 -5.50
N SER A 175 -0.68 -14.42 -6.02
CA SER A 175 -0.12 -14.09 -7.33
C SER A 175 -1.16 -13.94 -8.44
N GLY A 176 -1.43 -12.72 -8.89
CA GLY A 176 -2.17 -12.48 -10.14
C GLY A 176 -3.11 -11.28 -10.19
N SER A 177 -3.43 -10.63 -9.06
CA SER A 177 -4.27 -9.42 -9.08
C SER A 177 -3.48 -8.21 -9.57
N THR A 178 -4.12 -7.34 -10.37
CA THR A 178 -3.57 -6.05 -10.81
C THR A 178 -3.13 -5.25 -9.58
N ARG A 179 -1.82 -4.99 -9.46
CA ARG A 179 -1.27 -4.15 -8.37
C ARG A 179 -2.03 -2.83 -8.30
N TRP A 180 -2.40 -2.40 -7.11
CA TRP A 180 -2.94 -1.07 -6.91
C TRP A 180 -1.88 -0.06 -7.38
N THR A 181 -2.19 0.68 -8.44
CA THR A 181 -1.23 1.53 -9.16
C THR A 181 -1.53 3.02 -8.95
N SER A 182 -2.40 3.38 -8.00
CA SER A 182 -2.83 4.76 -7.81
C SER A 182 -2.24 5.44 -6.57
N THR A 183 -1.44 6.46 -6.86
CA THR A 183 -1.37 7.75 -6.15
C THR A 183 -1.96 8.76 -7.16
N ILE A 184 -3.21 9.25 -7.02
CA ILE A 184 -3.72 10.27 -7.94
C ILE A 184 -3.15 11.64 -7.55
N ILE A 185 -1.92 11.94 -7.97
CA ILE A 185 -1.54 13.30 -8.31
C ILE A 185 -1.67 13.41 -9.83
N GLY A 186 -2.79 13.94 -10.30
CA GLY A 186 -3.07 14.09 -11.73
C GLY A 186 -4.56 14.24 -12.03
N TRP A 187 -5.14 15.36 -11.62
CA TRP A 187 -6.23 16.03 -12.34
C TRP A 187 -5.71 17.39 -12.79
#